data_AF-A0A2E1E2Y6-F1
#
_entry.id   AF-A0A2E1E2Y6-F1
#
_cell.length_a   1.000
_cell.length_b   1.000
_cell.length_c   1.000
_cell.angle_alpha   90.00
_cell.angle_beta   90.00
_cell.angle_gamma   90.00
#
_symmetry.space_group_name_H-M   'P 1'
#
loop_
_entity.id
_entity.type
_entity.pdbx_description
1 polymer ?
#
loop_
_entity_poly.entity_id
_entity_poly.type
_entity_poly.pdbx_seq_one_letter_code
_entity_poly.pdbx_strand_id
1 'polypeptide(L)'
;MIKSTFLIGLTLILILSGCSNGDATSKSSAKLEVVTSSSTNFTLENFFSLGFKKYRIYDVTELQGATDAVFGFWGAGAYERKEYEIRIYGSHEDAVSLGEPLAKEATGNDAVIKSSKSSWKEGLKDRRTIGGPGSGGGGRSGSFPKYGNYAIYGNVVMLCEGAEEIALEICWRLINELN
;
A
#
# COMPACT_ATOMS: atom_id res chain seq x y z
N MET A 1 -3.13 79.62 -29.88
CA MET A 1 -1.76 79.50 -30.44
C MET A 1 -1.07 78.31 -29.80
N ILE A 2 -0.51 77.47 -30.66
CA ILE A 2 0.11 76.16 -30.41
C ILE A 2 1.39 76.31 -29.57
N LYS A 3 1.63 75.38 -28.63
CA LYS A 3 2.89 74.60 -28.60
C LYS A 3 2.76 73.38 -27.69
N SER A 4 2.77 72.23 -28.36
CA SER A 4 3.04 70.90 -27.82
C SER A 4 4.45 70.84 -27.23
N THR A 5 4.58 70.25 -26.05
CA THR A 5 5.83 69.61 -25.62
C THR A 5 5.48 68.25 -25.04
N PHE A 6 5.75 67.25 -25.88
CA PHE A 6 5.79 65.83 -25.60
C PHE A 6 6.99 65.57 -24.68
N LEU A 7 6.78 65.02 -23.48
CA LEU A 7 7.86 64.37 -22.72
C LEU A 7 7.43 62.94 -22.40
N ILE A 8 8.12 62.02 -23.06
CA ILE A 8 8.01 60.58 -22.93
C ILE A 8 8.64 60.18 -21.59
N GLY A 9 7.81 59.73 -20.64
CA GLY A 9 8.24 59.10 -19.40
C GLY A 9 8.04 57.59 -19.49
N LEU A 10 9.11 56.89 -19.83
CA LEU A 10 9.25 55.45 -20.01
C LEU A 10 9.07 54.68 -18.69
N THR A 11 8.11 53.75 -18.66
CA THR A 11 8.03 52.45 -17.95
C THR A 11 8.66 52.30 -16.54
N LEU A 12 7.89 51.76 -15.58
CA LEU A 12 7.93 50.33 -15.20
C LEU A 12 6.87 50.05 -14.11
N ILE A 13 5.71 49.53 -14.51
CA ILE A 13 4.74 48.94 -13.58
C ILE A 13 5.26 47.55 -13.22
N LEU A 14 5.82 47.41 -12.01
CA LEU A 14 6.12 46.11 -11.42
C LEU A 14 4.81 45.45 -11.00
N ILE A 15 4.26 44.63 -11.90
CA ILE A 15 3.20 43.69 -11.57
C ILE A 15 3.87 42.56 -10.78
N LEU A 16 3.79 42.61 -9.45
CA LEU A 16 4.11 41.47 -8.60
C LEU A 16 3.02 40.41 -8.77
N SER A 17 3.14 39.63 -9.84
CA SER A 17 2.54 38.29 -9.94
C SER A 17 3.58 37.31 -9.43
N GLY A 18 3.57 37.05 -8.13
CA GLY A 18 4.40 36.03 -7.49
C GLY A 18 3.49 35.14 -6.66
N CYS A 19 3.35 33.90 -7.12
CA CYS A 19 2.42 32.89 -6.65
C CYS A 19 2.25 32.89 -5.12
N SER A 20 0.99 33.00 -4.66
CA SER A 20 0.60 32.30 -3.45
C SER A 20 1.08 30.87 -3.63
N ASN A 21 2.03 30.46 -2.79
CA ASN A 21 2.33 29.05 -2.62
C ASN A 21 0.97 28.39 -2.44
N GLY A 22 0.61 27.57 -3.42
CA GLY A 22 -0.67 26.89 -3.45
C GLY A 22 -0.88 26.31 -2.08
N ASP A 23 -2.09 26.51 -1.56
CA ASP A 23 -2.58 25.81 -0.39
C ASP A 23 -2.04 24.40 -0.48
N ALA A 24 -1.00 24.13 0.32
CA ALA A 24 -0.80 22.81 0.84
C ALA A 24 -2.09 22.63 1.62
N THR A 25 -3.08 22.10 0.91
CA THR A 25 -4.18 21.39 1.51
C THR A 25 -3.46 20.30 2.25
N SER A 26 -3.09 20.63 3.49
CA SER A 26 -3.02 19.69 4.57
C SER A 26 -4.42 19.10 4.59
N LYS A 27 -4.68 18.16 3.68
CA LYS A 27 -5.47 16.99 3.99
C LYS A 27 -4.82 16.57 5.29
N SER A 28 -5.50 16.89 6.39
CA SER A 28 -5.18 16.40 7.71
C SER A 28 -4.84 14.94 7.47
N SER A 29 -3.55 14.59 7.55
CA SER A 29 -3.10 13.24 7.30
C SER A 29 -3.68 12.47 8.46
N ALA A 30 -4.91 11.98 8.27
CA ALA A 30 -5.50 11.02 9.17
C ALA A 30 -4.44 9.93 9.27
N LYS A 31 -3.86 9.81 10.46
CA LYS A 31 -2.79 8.85 10.72
C LYS A 31 -3.32 7.50 10.26
N LEU A 32 -2.68 6.92 9.24
CA LEU A 32 -3.10 5.62 8.72
C LEU A 32 -3.05 4.59 9.84
N GLU A 33 -4.12 3.84 10.02
CA GLU A 33 -4.23 2.81 11.05
C GLU A 33 -4.04 1.44 10.42
N VAL A 34 -3.42 0.53 11.18
CA VAL A 34 -3.26 -0.88 10.78
C VAL A 34 -4.61 -1.59 10.79
N VAL A 35 -5.50 -1.22 11.71
CA VAL A 35 -6.85 -1.77 11.78
C VAL A 35 -7.83 -0.60 11.76
N THR A 36 -8.72 -0.59 10.78
CA THR A 36 -9.82 0.38 10.73
C THR A 36 -11.14 -0.37 10.75
N SER A 37 -11.98 -0.02 11.72
CA SER A 37 -13.29 -0.64 11.88
C SER A 37 -14.17 -0.34 10.68
N SER A 38 -14.67 -1.40 10.04
CA SER A 38 -15.60 -1.34 8.93
C SER A 38 -16.37 -2.65 8.89
N SER A 39 -17.67 -2.59 8.59
CA SER A 39 -18.54 -3.77 8.43
C SER A 39 -18.65 -4.22 6.98
N THR A 40 -17.88 -3.62 6.07
CA THR A 40 -17.89 -3.97 4.65
C THR A 40 -17.32 -5.38 4.44
N ASN A 41 -18.04 -6.20 3.67
CA ASN A 41 -17.61 -7.53 3.27
C ASN A 41 -17.15 -7.50 1.80
N PHE A 42 -15.87 -7.72 1.60
CA PHE A 42 -15.23 -7.84 0.30
C PHE A 42 -15.04 -9.30 -0.07
N THR A 43 -14.93 -9.51 -1.38
CA THR A 43 -14.54 -10.76 -2.03
C THR A 43 -13.34 -10.50 -2.92
N LEU A 44 -12.66 -11.55 -3.38
CA LEU A 44 -11.57 -11.39 -4.35
C LEU A 44 -12.01 -10.71 -5.65
N GLU A 45 -13.27 -10.86 -6.04
CA GLU A 45 -13.81 -10.24 -7.26
C GLU A 45 -13.83 -8.71 -7.18
N ASN A 46 -14.06 -8.14 -5.98
CA ASN A 46 -13.95 -6.70 -5.77
C ASN A 46 -12.55 -6.20 -6.15
N PHE A 47 -11.49 -6.92 -5.76
CA PHE A 47 -10.11 -6.57 -6.09
C PHE A 47 -9.80 -6.79 -7.57
N PHE A 48 -10.26 -7.89 -8.17
CA PHE A 48 -10.03 -8.17 -9.58
C PHE A 48 -10.70 -7.14 -10.50
N SER A 49 -11.90 -6.68 -10.12
CA SER A 49 -12.63 -5.63 -10.83
C SER A 49 -11.87 -4.28 -10.80
N LEU A 50 -11.11 -4.01 -9.74
CA LEU A 50 -10.20 -2.85 -9.65
C LEU A 50 -8.90 -3.01 -10.43
N GLY A 51 -8.74 -4.12 -11.14
CA GLY A 51 -7.55 -4.41 -11.95
C GLY A 51 -6.44 -5.12 -11.20
N PHE A 52 -6.66 -5.60 -9.96
CA PHE A 52 -5.70 -6.47 -9.27
C PHE A 52 -5.40 -7.70 -10.13
N LYS A 53 -4.12 -7.98 -10.36
CA LYS A 53 -3.67 -9.11 -11.16
C LYS A 53 -3.14 -10.20 -10.24
N LYS A 54 -3.87 -11.32 -10.17
CA LYS A 54 -3.46 -12.50 -9.44
C LYS A 54 -2.25 -13.19 -10.09
N TYR A 55 -1.31 -13.62 -9.26
CA TYR A 55 -0.30 -14.61 -9.61
C TYR A 55 -0.68 -16.00 -9.11
N ARG A 56 -1.19 -16.10 -7.88
CA ARG A 56 -1.56 -17.38 -7.25
C ARG A 56 -2.75 -17.20 -6.32
N ILE A 57 -3.73 -18.10 -6.42
CA ILE A 57 -4.76 -18.31 -5.38
C ILE A 57 -4.20 -19.37 -4.44
N TYR A 58 -4.21 -19.09 -3.14
CA TYR A 58 -3.68 -19.99 -2.12
C TYR A 58 -4.73 -20.97 -1.63
N ASP A 59 -4.27 -22.16 -1.23
CA ASP A 59 -5.05 -23.07 -0.41
C ASP A 59 -5.13 -22.53 1.03
N VAL A 60 -6.35 -22.22 1.47
CA VAL A 60 -6.63 -21.64 2.80
C VAL A 60 -7.03 -22.68 3.85
N THR A 61 -6.99 -23.98 3.53
CA THR A 61 -7.36 -25.04 4.49
C THR A 61 -6.58 -24.97 5.81
N GLU A 62 -5.33 -24.52 5.77
CA GLU A 62 -4.47 -24.30 6.95
C GLU A 62 -4.35 -22.81 7.36
N LEU A 63 -5.10 -21.90 6.73
CA LEU A 63 -5.18 -20.49 7.09
C LEU A 63 -6.44 -20.25 7.92
N GLN A 64 -6.29 -20.24 9.24
CA GLN A 64 -7.40 -20.18 10.18
C GLN A 64 -8.38 -19.04 9.89
N GLY A 65 -9.66 -19.38 9.63
CA GLY A 65 -10.76 -18.43 9.48
C GLY A 65 -10.86 -17.75 8.11
N ALA A 66 -9.87 -17.92 7.23
CA ALA A 66 -9.92 -17.32 5.91
C ALA A 66 -10.81 -18.13 4.95
N THR A 67 -11.59 -17.42 4.13
CA THR A 67 -12.39 -18.03 3.05
C THR A 67 -11.60 -18.06 1.75
N ASP A 68 -10.74 -17.07 1.52
CA ASP A 68 -9.95 -16.94 0.30
C ASP A 68 -8.63 -16.25 0.59
N ALA A 69 -7.59 -16.57 -0.18
CA ALA A 69 -6.35 -15.80 -0.17
C ALA A 69 -5.70 -15.78 -1.55
N VAL A 70 -5.11 -14.63 -1.91
CA VAL A 70 -4.46 -14.41 -3.20
C VAL A 70 -3.15 -13.67 -3.02
N PHE A 71 -2.16 -14.07 -3.81
CA PHE A 71 -0.97 -13.29 -4.09
C PHE A 71 -1.01 -12.74 -5.51
N GLY A 72 -0.66 -11.47 -5.63
CA GLY A 72 -0.68 -10.76 -6.91
C GLY A 72 -0.16 -9.35 -6.75
N PHE A 73 -0.49 -8.51 -7.72
CA PHE A 73 -0.04 -7.12 -7.73
C PHE A 73 -1.13 -6.17 -8.22
N TRP A 74 -0.97 -4.92 -7.80
CA TRP A 74 -1.78 -3.80 -8.25
C TRP A 74 -0.97 -2.49 -8.17
N GLY A 75 -1.34 -1.51 -8.99
CA GLY A 75 -0.81 -0.15 -8.92
C GLY A 75 -1.56 0.76 -9.88
N ALA A 76 -1.67 2.04 -9.55
CA ALA A 76 -2.34 3.05 -10.38
C ALA A 76 -1.71 3.19 -11.78
N GLY A 77 -0.40 2.92 -11.88
CA GLY A 77 0.35 2.89 -13.14
C GLY A 77 1.30 1.70 -13.25
N ALA A 78 1.87 1.51 -14.44
CA ALA A 78 2.79 0.40 -14.72
C ALA A 78 4.07 0.42 -13.86
N TYR A 79 4.49 1.61 -13.40
CA TYR A 79 5.69 1.83 -12.59
C TYR A 79 5.41 1.93 -11.09
N GLU A 80 4.14 1.83 -10.68
CA GLU A 80 3.70 1.95 -9.28
C GLU A 80 3.18 0.61 -8.75
N ARG A 81 3.41 -0.47 -9.49
CA ARG A 81 2.97 -1.81 -9.11
C ARG A 81 3.65 -2.23 -7.83
N LYS A 82 2.83 -2.70 -6.90
CA LYS A 82 3.25 -3.34 -5.67
C LYS A 82 2.60 -4.70 -5.57
N GLU A 83 3.31 -5.60 -4.90
CA GLU A 83 2.82 -6.93 -4.61
C GLU A 83 2.05 -6.94 -3.29
N TYR A 84 1.00 -7.77 -3.25
CA TYR A 84 0.13 -7.91 -2.10
C TYR A 84 -0.20 -9.36 -1.88
N GLU A 85 -0.41 -9.70 -0.62
CA GLU A 85 -1.17 -10.88 -0.22
C GLU A 85 -2.47 -10.41 0.44
N ILE A 86 -3.60 -10.79 -0.16
CA ILE A 86 -4.94 -10.44 0.30
C ILE A 86 -5.58 -11.70 0.85
N ARG A 87 -6.10 -11.63 2.08
CA ARG A 87 -6.80 -12.72 2.76
C ARG A 87 -8.22 -12.22 3.11
N ILE A 88 -9.23 -12.98 2.72
CA ILE A 88 -10.65 -12.70 2.96
C ILE A 88 -11.13 -13.55 4.14
N TYR A 89 -11.87 -12.94 5.06
CA TYR A 89 -12.48 -13.58 6.22
C TYR A 89 -14.00 -13.45 6.17
N GLY A 90 -14.71 -14.17 7.05
CA GLY A 90 -16.16 -14.10 7.15
C GLY A 90 -16.68 -12.74 7.63
N SER A 91 -15.90 -12.03 8.46
CA SER A 91 -16.23 -10.70 8.97
C SER A 91 -14.97 -9.90 9.35
N HIS A 92 -15.17 -8.66 9.77
CA HIS A 92 -14.12 -7.83 10.35
C HIS A 92 -13.57 -8.41 11.66
N GLU A 93 -14.45 -8.91 12.52
CA GLU A 93 -14.09 -9.53 13.80
C GLU A 93 -13.22 -10.77 13.57
N ASP A 94 -13.53 -11.59 12.56
CA ASP A 94 -12.70 -12.74 12.18
C ASP A 94 -11.35 -12.28 11.60
N ALA A 95 -11.34 -11.26 10.74
CA ALA A 95 -10.12 -10.70 10.19
C ALA A 95 -9.17 -10.21 11.30
N VAL A 96 -9.70 -9.55 12.33
CA VAL A 96 -8.93 -9.08 13.49
C VAL A 96 -8.52 -10.24 14.39
N SER A 97 -9.45 -11.07 14.84
CA SER A 97 -9.19 -12.07 15.88
C SER A 97 -8.41 -13.29 15.37
N LEU A 98 -8.65 -13.71 14.12
CA LEU A 98 -8.04 -14.88 13.52
C LEU A 98 -6.94 -14.51 12.53
N GLY A 99 -7.16 -13.43 11.76
CA GLY A 99 -6.24 -13.05 10.68
C GLY A 99 -5.05 -12.21 11.12
N GLU A 100 -5.24 -11.27 12.05
CA GLU A 100 -4.18 -10.36 12.49
C GLU A 100 -2.96 -11.08 13.07
N PRO A 101 -3.09 -12.11 13.95
CA PRO A 101 -1.93 -12.83 14.48
C PRO A 101 -1.04 -13.41 13.37
N LEU A 102 -1.65 -13.99 12.34
CA LEU A 102 -0.95 -14.56 11.18
C LEU A 102 -0.42 -13.50 10.21
N ALA A 103 -0.95 -12.27 10.25
CA ALA A 103 -0.39 -11.14 9.50
C ALA A 103 0.85 -10.60 10.20
N LYS A 104 0.78 -10.37 11.52
CA LYS A 104 1.92 -9.97 12.36
C LYS A 104 3.11 -10.93 12.21
N GLU A 105 2.86 -12.24 12.19
CA GLU A 105 3.91 -13.24 11.93
C GLU A 105 4.58 -13.04 10.56
N ALA A 106 3.82 -12.65 9.53
CA ALA A 106 4.23 -12.65 8.14
C ALA A 106 4.76 -11.30 7.62
N THR A 107 4.73 -10.25 8.44
CA THR A 107 5.13 -8.89 8.05
C THR A 107 6.19 -8.29 8.97
N GLY A 108 6.89 -7.28 8.47
CA GLY A 108 7.89 -6.56 9.21
C GLY A 108 9.29 -7.18 9.11
N ASN A 109 10.26 -6.52 9.72
CA ASN A 109 11.67 -6.90 9.70
C ASN A 109 11.90 -8.25 10.38
N ASP A 110 11.07 -8.59 11.37
CA ASP A 110 11.13 -9.83 12.14
C ASP A 110 10.21 -10.94 11.58
N ALA A 111 9.64 -10.76 10.38
CA ALA A 111 8.69 -11.72 9.83
C ALA A 111 9.26 -13.14 9.73
N VAL A 112 8.40 -14.12 10.04
CA VAL A 112 8.74 -15.54 10.00
C VAL A 112 8.71 -16.05 8.56
N ILE A 113 9.86 -15.95 7.92
CA ILE A 113 10.04 -16.45 6.54
C ILE A 113 10.64 -17.85 6.47
N LYS A 114 10.85 -18.56 7.59
CA LYS A 114 11.40 -19.93 7.62
C LYS A 114 10.30 -20.97 7.81
N SER A 115 10.32 -22.03 6.99
CA SER A 115 9.26 -23.06 7.01
C SER A 115 9.16 -23.84 8.31
N SER A 116 10.27 -23.97 9.06
CA SER A 116 10.29 -24.65 10.36
C SER A 116 9.63 -23.85 11.49
N LYS A 117 9.34 -22.56 11.26
CA LYS A 117 8.77 -21.66 12.26
C LYS A 117 7.40 -21.09 11.87
N SER A 118 7.04 -21.15 10.59
CA SER A 118 5.82 -20.53 10.12
C SER A 118 4.58 -21.34 10.49
N SER A 119 3.57 -20.65 10.98
CA SER A 119 2.26 -21.21 11.31
C SER A 119 1.45 -21.59 10.08
N TRP A 120 1.70 -20.94 8.93
CA TRP A 120 1.04 -21.23 7.66
C TRP A 120 2.04 -21.27 6.50
N LYS A 121 2.23 -22.46 5.92
CA LYS A 121 3.31 -22.73 4.96
C LYS A 121 2.96 -22.37 3.52
N GLU A 122 1.69 -22.39 3.15
CA GLU A 122 1.25 -21.96 1.81
C GLU A 122 1.60 -20.49 1.60
N GLY A 123 2.12 -20.14 0.41
CA GLY A 123 2.59 -18.78 0.10
C GLY A 123 3.91 -18.35 0.77
N LEU A 124 4.55 -19.19 1.59
CA LEU A 124 5.77 -18.79 2.32
C LEU A 124 6.94 -18.39 1.42
N LYS A 125 7.04 -18.96 0.21
CA LYS A 125 8.05 -18.54 -0.79
C LYS A 125 7.73 -17.17 -1.38
N ASP A 126 6.44 -16.90 -1.59
CA ASP A 126 5.93 -15.66 -2.18
C ASP A 126 6.00 -14.50 -1.15
N ARG A 127 6.06 -14.78 0.16
CA ARG A 127 6.33 -13.79 1.23
C ARG A 127 7.79 -13.34 1.34
N ARG A 128 8.67 -13.80 0.45
CA ARG A 128 10.11 -13.52 0.49
C ARG A 128 10.54 -12.67 -0.69
N THR A 129 11.60 -11.90 -0.49
CA THR A 129 12.38 -11.30 -1.56
C THR A 129 13.83 -11.77 -1.47
N ILE A 130 14.47 -11.93 -2.64
CA ILE A 130 15.88 -12.29 -2.76
C ILE A 130 16.65 -11.00 -3.04
N GLY A 131 17.70 -10.74 -2.26
CA GLY A 131 18.36 -9.44 -2.26
C GLY A 131 17.82 -8.54 -1.15
N GLY A 132 18.70 -7.79 -0.48
CA GLY A 132 18.32 -6.97 0.67
C GLY A 132 17.50 -5.74 0.28
N PRO A 133 16.87 -5.05 1.25
CA PRO A 133 16.13 -3.82 1.01
C PRO A 133 17.09 -2.74 0.47
N GLY A 134 16.89 -2.38 -0.80
CA GLY A 134 17.74 -1.44 -1.52
C GLY A 134 17.91 -1.86 -2.98
N SER A 135 17.26 -1.11 -3.88
CA SER A 135 17.56 -1.11 -5.31
C SER A 135 18.99 -0.59 -5.54
N GLY A 136 19.99 -1.46 -5.37
CA GLY A 136 21.40 -1.12 -5.59
C GLY A 136 22.16 -2.38 -5.95
N GLY A 137 22.77 -2.40 -7.14
CA GLY A 137 23.41 -3.56 -7.77
C GLY A 137 24.71 -4.02 -7.11
N GLY A 138 24.67 -4.33 -5.81
CA GLY A 138 25.70 -5.07 -5.09
C GLY A 138 25.10 -6.36 -4.56
N GLY A 139 25.70 -7.50 -4.89
CA GLY A 139 25.21 -8.84 -4.58
C GLY A 139 24.95 -9.09 -3.09
N ARG A 140 23.77 -8.70 -2.61
CA ARG A 140 23.26 -9.06 -1.29
C ARG A 140 22.66 -10.45 -1.40
N SER A 141 23.37 -11.46 -0.87
CA SER A 141 22.84 -12.81 -0.73
C SER A 141 21.97 -12.89 0.53
N GLY A 142 20.72 -13.31 0.37
CA GLY A 142 19.80 -13.46 1.50
C GLY A 142 18.34 -13.49 1.09
N SER A 143 17.51 -14.06 1.95
CA SER A 143 16.05 -14.01 1.85
C SER A 143 15.55 -13.04 2.90
N PHE A 144 14.75 -12.07 2.50
CA PHE A 144 14.17 -11.05 3.36
C PHE A 144 12.64 -11.11 3.29
N PRO A 145 11.93 -10.65 4.33
CA PRO A 145 10.49 -10.43 4.26
C PRO A 145 10.15 -9.51 3.08
N LYS A 146 9.12 -9.88 2.31
CA LYS A 146 8.59 -9.04 1.22
C LYS A 146 7.69 -7.92 1.77
N TYR A 147 6.89 -8.26 2.78
CA TYR A 147 5.84 -7.40 3.28
C TYR A 147 6.32 -6.68 4.55
N GLY A 148 6.39 -5.35 4.48
CA GLY A 148 6.81 -4.52 5.61
C GLY A 148 5.69 -4.30 6.61
N ASN A 149 4.44 -4.34 6.18
CA ASN A 149 3.28 -4.07 7.04
C ASN A 149 2.02 -4.72 6.46
N TYR A 150 0.93 -4.63 7.21
CA TYR A 150 -0.40 -5.04 6.80
C TYR A 150 -1.45 -4.00 7.19
N ALA A 151 -2.63 -4.12 6.59
CA ALA A 151 -3.82 -3.39 6.99
C ALA A 151 -5.02 -4.34 7.09
N ILE A 152 -5.94 -4.02 8.00
CA ILE A 152 -7.23 -4.68 8.16
C ILE A 152 -8.33 -3.65 7.91
N TYR A 153 -9.14 -3.90 6.89
CA TYR A 153 -10.27 -3.06 6.52
C TYR A 153 -11.44 -3.94 6.08
N GLY A 154 -12.59 -3.79 6.74
CA GLY A 154 -13.70 -4.73 6.57
C GLY A 154 -13.27 -6.14 6.99
N ASN A 155 -13.67 -7.14 6.22
CA ASN A 155 -13.27 -8.54 6.38
C ASN A 155 -11.92 -8.92 5.70
N VAL A 156 -11.10 -7.93 5.35
CA VAL A 156 -9.85 -8.16 4.59
C VAL A 156 -8.65 -7.94 5.48
N VAL A 157 -7.69 -8.87 5.39
CA VAL A 157 -6.32 -8.67 5.85
C VAL A 157 -5.41 -8.59 4.63
N MET A 158 -4.72 -7.46 4.48
CA MET A 158 -3.88 -7.16 3.32
C MET A 158 -2.43 -6.95 3.75
N LEU A 159 -1.50 -7.78 3.28
CA LEU A 159 -0.06 -7.63 3.50
C LEU A 159 0.53 -6.94 2.27
N CYS A 160 1.39 -5.94 2.48
CA CYS A 160 1.80 -5.00 1.43
C CYS A 160 3.31 -4.92 1.28
N GLU A 161 3.77 -5.01 0.03
CA GLU A 161 5.20 -4.98 -0.29
C GLU A 161 5.84 -3.68 0.17
N GLY A 162 7.05 -3.76 0.73
CA GLY A 162 7.86 -2.59 1.06
C GLY A 162 8.57 -2.72 2.39
N ALA A 163 9.34 -1.69 2.74
CA ALA A 163 9.87 -1.55 4.09
C ALA A 163 8.74 -1.19 5.08
N GLU A 164 8.96 -1.42 6.38
CA GLU A 164 7.95 -1.20 7.43
C GLU A 164 7.36 0.21 7.40
N GLU A 165 8.17 1.20 7.03
CA GLU A 165 7.83 2.61 7.04
C GLU A 165 6.87 3.02 5.91
N ILE A 166 6.83 2.26 4.81
CA ILE A 166 6.07 2.61 3.61
C ILE A 166 4.96 1.61 3.28
N ALA A 167 5.06 0.37 3.78
CA ALA A 167 4.14 -0.69 3.39
C ALA A 167 2.68 -0.42 3.82
N LEU A 168 2.47 0.26 4.95
CA LEU A 168 1.11 0.63 5.38
C LEU A 168 0.47 1.64 4.41
N GLU A 169 1.23 2.63 3.92
CA GLU A 169 0.75 3.56 2.89
C GLU A 169 0.37 2.81 1.61
N ILE A 170 1.16 1.81 1.22
CA ILE A 170 0.89 0.96 0.05
C ILE A 170 -0.42 0.20 0.22
N CYS A 171 -0.72 -0.35 1.40
CA CYS A 171 -2.03 -0.97 1.66
C CYS A 171 -3.17 0.02 1.44
N TRP A 172 -3.06 1.21 2.04
CA TRP A 172 -4.10 2.22 1.98
C TRP A 172 -4.32 2.78 0.57
N ARG A 173 -3.29 2.79 -0.28
CA ARG A 173 -3.46 3.12 -1.71
C ARG A 173 -4.44 2.17 -2.40
N LEU A 174 -4.33 0.86 -2.19
CA LEU A 174 -5.28 -0.09 -2.77
C LEU A 174 -6.65 -0.04 -2.06
N ILE A 175 -6.67 0.07 -0.73
CA ILE A 175 -7.93 0.12 0.04
C ILE A 175 -8.78 1.33 -0.37
N ASN A 176 -8.17 2.49 -0.64
CA ASN A 176 -8.90 3.69 -1.02
C ASN A 176 -9.60 3.57 -2.40
N GLU A 177 -9.21 2.60 -3.22
CA GLU A 177 -9.84 2.33 -4.51
C GLU A 177 -11.02 1.35 -4.39
N LEU A 178 -11.24 0.73 -3.23
CA LEU A 178 -12.39 -0.17 -2.97
C LEU A 178 -13.70 0.57 -2.68
N ASN A 179 -13.71 1.91 -2.78
CA ASN A 179 -14.86 2.76 -2.49
C ASN A 179 -15.84 2.86 -3.67
#